data_AF-A0A540P777-F1
#
_entry.id   AF-A0A540P777-F1
#
_cell.length_a   1.000
_cell.length_b   1.000
_cell.length_c   1.000
_cell.angle_alpha   90.00
_cell.angle_beta   90.00
_cell.angle_gamma   90.00
#
_symmetry.space_group_name_H-M   'P 1'
#
loop_
_entity.id
_entity.type
_entity.pdbx_description
1 polymer ?
#
loop_
_entity_poly.entity_id
_entity_poly.type
_entity_poly.pdbx_seq_one_letter_code
_entity_poly.pdbx_strand_id
1 'polypeptide(L)'
;MSTAAPLALFSLVTGVLAVGLGAVAALLVPGSEAKLLVWLVVTVLAAASAGLWWGLTPGAERLRVLDRALTAARPKDARDR
;
A
#
# COMPACT_ATOMS: atom_id res chain seq x y z
N MET A 1 10.71 -1.75 17.72
CA MET A 1 10.51 -0.62 16.78
C MET A 1 9.95 -1.18 15.47
N SER A 2 8.98 -0.48 14.87
CA SER A 2 8.50 -0.66 13.49
C SER A 2 7.26 -1.53 13.20
N THR A 3 6.12 -1.22 13.82
CA THR A 3 4.79 -1.44 13.19
C THR A 3 4.61 -0.59 11.92
N ALA A 4 5.47 0.40 11.70
CA ALA A 4 5.46 1.28 10.52
C ALA A 4 6.02 0.60 9.25
N ALA A 5 6.93 -0.37 9.37
CA ALA A 5 7.54 -1.04 8.21
C ALA A 5 6.53 -1.71 7.26
N PRO A 6 5.56 -2.53 7.74
CA PRO A 6 4.60 -3.18 6.84
C PRO A 6 3.60 -2.18 6.22
N LEU A 7 3.22 -1.14 6.96
CA LEU A 7 2.36 -0.07 6.44
C LEU A 7 3.08 0.77 5.39
N ALA A 8 4.34 1.10 5.62
CA ALA A 8 5.17 1.83 4.67
C ALA A 8 5.37 1.04 3.37
N LEU A 9 5.64 -0.27 3.47
CA LEU A 9 5.77 -1.14 2.30
C LEU A 9 4.45 -1.23 1.54
N PHE A 10 3.32 -1.41 2.23
CA PHE A 10 2.01 -1.46 1.60
C PHE A 10 1.68 -0.16 0.89
N SER A 11 1.84 1.00 1.55
CA SER A 11 1.64 2.33 0.96
C SER A 11 2.54 2.58 -0.23
N LEU A 12 3.80 2.15 -0.19
CA LEU A 12 4.74 2.34 -1.29
C LEU A 12 4.33 1.51 -2.51
N VAL A 13 4.01 0.23 -2.33
CA VAL A 13 3.57 -0.66 -3.41
C VAL A 13 2.25 -0.18 -4.03
N THR A 14 1.26 0.17 -3.20
CA THR A 14 -0.04 0.66 -3.69
C THR A 14 0.09 2.03 -4.36
N GLY A 15 0.94 2.92 -3.86
CA GLY A 15 1.23 4.20 -4.51
C GLY A 15 1.83 4.03 -5.91
N VAL A 16 2.84 3.16 -6.05
CA VAL A 16 3.47 2.87 -7.35
C VAL A 16 2.46 2.27 -8.34
N LEU A 17 1.64 1.31 -7.89
CA LEU A 17 0.58 0.71 -8.72
C LEU A 17 -0.46 1.74 -9.16
N ALA A 18 -0.91 2.61 -8.25
CA ALA A 18 -1.88 3.66 -8.54
C ALA A 18 -1.35 4.68 -9.56
N VAL A 19 -0.07 5.07 -9.46
CA VAL A 19 0.60 5.95 -10.42
C VAL A 19 0.72 5.26 -11.79
N GLY A 20 1.09 3.97 -11.81
CA GLY A 20 1.17 3.18 -13.05
C GLY A 20 -0.18 3.04 -13.75
N LEU A 21 -1.25 2.75 -13.00
CA LEU A 21 -2.62 2.69 -13.51
C LEU A 21 -3.08 4.04 -14.08
N GLY A 22 -2.80 5.13 -13.37
CA GLY A 22 -3.07 6.48 -13.88
C GLY A 22 -2.32 6.76 -15.18
N ALA A 23 -1.06 6.32 -15.29
CA ALA A 23 -0.23 6.53 -16.49
C ALA A 23 -0.79 5.78 -17.69
N VAL A 24 -1.18 4.52 -17.51
CA VAL A 24 -1.83 3.71 -18.54
C VAL A 24 -3.17 4.33 -18.96
N ALA A 25 -3.97 4.80 -18.00
CA ALA A 25 -5.25 5.46 -18.29
C ALA A 25 -5.08 6.75 -19.09
N ALA A 26 -4.05 7.55 -18.79
CA ALA A 26 -3.75 8.76 -19.53
C ALA A 26 -3.34 8.49 -20.99
N LEU A 27 -2.76 7.32 -21.32
CA LEU A 27 -2.44 6.97 -22.71
C LEU A 27 -3.70 6.84 -23.59
N LEU A 28 -4.86 6.56 -23.00
CA LEU A 28 -6.14 6.40 -23.70
C LEU A 28 -6.81 7.73 -24.04
N VAL A 29 -6.33 8.86 -23.49
CA VAL A 29 -6.99 10.17 -23.62
C VAL A 29 -6.28 11.01 -24.68
N PRO A 30 -6.99 11.48 -25.74
CA PRO A 30 -6.42 12.47 -26.65
C PRO A 30 -6.38 13.86 -26.00
N GLY A 31 -5.26 14.57 -26.13
CA GLY A 31 -5.04 15.92 -25.58
C GLY A 31 -4.20 15.96 -24.30
N SER A 32 -3.15 16.78 -24.26
CA SER A 32 -2.15 16.82 -23.17
C SER A 32 -2.71 17.29 -21.83
N GLU A 33 -3.65 18.23 -21.82
CA GLU A 33 -4.23 18.77 -20.58
C GLU A 33 -5.18 17.77 -19.90
N ALA A 34 -6.01 17.08 -20.67
CA ALA A 34 -6.92 16.07 -20.16
C ALA A 34 -6.18 14.83 -19.63
N LYS A 35 -5.01 14.49 -20.21
CA LYS A 35 -4.16 13.39 -19.75
C LYS A 35 -3.71 13.55 -18.30
N LEU A 36 -3.30 14.76 -17.91
CA LEU A 36 -2.83 15.04 -16.56
C LEU A 36 -3.97 14.91 -15.54
N LEU A 37 -5.15 15.44 -15.88
CA LEU A 37 -6.35 15.30 -15.05
C LEU A 37 -6.78 13.85 -14.90
N VAL A 38 -6.82 13.08 -16.00
CA VAL A 38 -7.21 11.66 -15.97
C VAL A 38 -6.19 10.83 -15.21
N TRP A 39 -4.90 11.08 -15.42
CA TRP A 39 -3.83 10.47 -14.63
C TRP A 39 -4.06 10.67 -13.13
N LEU A 40 -4.23 11.93 -12.72
CA LEU A 40 -4.35 12.32 -11.31
C LEU A 40 -5.63 11.73 -10.69
N VAL A 41 -6.76 11.82 -11.38
CA VAL A 41 -8.05 11.27 -10.91
C VAL A 41 -7.98 9.75 -10.73
N VAL A 42 -7.45 9.02 -11.72
CA VAL A 42 -7.34 7.55 -11.66
C VAL A 42 -6.38 7.12 -10.56
N THR A 43 -5.24 7.81 -10.41
CA THR A 43 -4.29 7.54 -9.33
C THR A 43 -4.90 7.79 -7.95
N VAL A 44 -5.62 8.89 -7.74
CA VAL A 44 -6.28 9.18 -6.47
C VAL A 44 -7.36 8.15 -6.14
N LEU A 45 -8.20 7.78 -7.12
CA LEU A 45 -9.23 6.75 -6.95
C LEU A 45 -8.63 5.40 -6.59
N ALA A 46 -7.58 4.97 -7.29
CA ALA A 46 -6.92 3.69 -7.02
C ALA A 46 -6.25 3.67 -5.63
N ALA A 47 -5.56 4.74 -5.27
CA ALA A 47 -4.93 4.88 -3.96
C ALA A 47 -5.97 4.92 -2.82
N ALA A 48 -7.04 5.69 -2.99
CA ALA A 48 -8.13 5.78 -2.01
C ALA A 48 -8.83 4.44 -1.84
N SER A 49 -9.13 3.72 -2.93
CA SER A 49 -9.76 2.40 -2.90
C SER A 49 -8.89 1.37 -2.18
N ALA A 50 -7.57 1.38 -2.44
CA ALA A 50 -6.63 0.49 -1.77
C ALA A 50 -6.48 0.81 -0.27
N GLY A 51 -6.44 2.09 0.09
CA GLY A 51 -6.43 2.54 1.49
C GLY A 51 -7.74 2.18 2.22
N LEU A 52 -8.89 2.39 1.57
CA LEU A 52 -10.19 2.01 2.10
C LEU A 52 -10.30 0.50 2.27
N TRP A 53 -9.86 -0.28 1.28
CA TRP A 53 -9.86 -1.74 1.36
C TRP A 53 -9.01 -2.23 2.53
N TRP A 54 -7.83 -1.63 2.73
CA TRP A 54 -6.96 -1.95 3.87
C TRP A 54 -7.56 -1.54 5.23
N GLY A 55 -8.35 -0.45 5.26
CA GLY A 55 -9.05 0.02 6.46
C GLY A 55 -10.35 -0.72 6.79
N LEU A 56 -11.06 -1.24 5.78
CA LEU A 56 -12.36 -1.92 5.94
C LEU A 56 -12.26 -3.45 6.01
N THR A 57 -11.23 -4.07 5.43
CA THR A 57 -10.98 -5.49 5.72
C THR A 57 -10.57 -5.65 7.19
N PRO A 58 -10.87 -6.77 7.87
CA PRO A 58 -10.41 -7.06 9.23
C PRO A 58 -8.89 -7.33 9.25
N GLY A 59 -8.12 -6.36 8.79
CA GLY A 59 -6.67 -6.37 8.65
C GLY A 59 -5.97 -6.16 9.99
N ALA A 60 -6.63 -5.57 10.99
CA ALA A 60 -6.08 -5.50 12.35
C ALA A 60 -5.88 -6.89 12.97
N GLU A 61 -6.78 -7.85 12.67
CA GLU A 61 -6.65 -9.25 13.11
C GLU A 61 -5.50 -9.95 12.38
N ARG A 62 -5.41 -9.78 11.06
CA ARG A 62 -4.32 -10.37 10.24
C ARG A 62 -2.95 -9.77 10.54
N LEU A 63 -2.87 -8.46 10.79
CA LEU A 63 -1.65 -7.78 11.22
C LEU A 63 -1.21 -8.26 12.61
N ARG A 64 -2.15 -8.50 13.55
CA ARG A 64 -1.84 -9.10 14.86
C ARG A 64 -1.37 -10.55 14.76
N VAL A 65 -1.95 -11.34 13.85
CA VAL A 65 -1.51 -12.74 13.60
C VAL A 65 -0.12 -12.76 12.96
N LEU A 66 0.13 -11.86 12.00
CA LEU A 66 1.43 -11.74 11.36
C LEU A 66 2.51 -11.20 12.32
N ASP A 67 2.14 -10.23 13.15
CA ASP A 67 3.00 -9.69 14.22
C ASP A 67 3.33 -10.77 15.26
N ARG A 68 2.35 -11.59 15.68
CA ARG A 68 2.58 -12.78 16.52
C ARG A 68 3.48 -13.81 15.86
N ALA A 69 3.27 -14.09 14.57
CA ALA A 69 4.09 -15.03 13.83
C ALA A 69 5.53 -14.53 13.71
N LEU A 70 5.73 -13.23 13.49
CA LEU A 70 7.05 -12.59 13.44
C LEU A 70 7.72 -12.51 14.82
N THR A 71 6.97 -12.30 15.91
CA THR A 71 7.53 -12.38 17.28
C THR A 71 7.88 -13.80 17.67
N ALA A 72 7.09 -14.80 17.27
CA ALA A 72 7.37 -16.21 17.49
C ALA A 72 8.57 -16.70 16.66
N ALA A 73 8.74 -16.17 15.45
CA ALA A 73 9.87 -16.48 14.57
C ALA A 73 11.15 -15.72 14.92
N ARG A 74 11.10 -14.75 15.85
CA ARG A 74 12.29 -14.03 16.31
C ARG A 74 13.14 -14.99 17.16
N PRO A 75 14.36 -15.38 16.72
CA PRO A 75 15.20 -16.27 17.49
C PRO A 75 15.59 -15.60 18.80
N LYS A 76 15.72 -16.43 19.85
CA LYS A 76 15.95 -16.08 21.25
C LYS A 76 17.37 -15.54 21.50
N ASP A 77 17.98 -14.80 20.58
CA ASP A 77 19.40 -14.42 20.67
C ASP A 77 19.64 -13.06 21.33
N ALA A 78 18.80 -12.68 22.30
CA ALA A 78 19.01 -11.46 23.09
C ALA A 78 18.65 -11.62 24.57
N ARG A 79 18.72 -12.85 25.10
CA ARG A 79 18.53 -13.09 26.54
C ARG A 79 19.72 -13.75 27.25
N ASP A 80 20.78 -14.06 26.53
CA ASP A 80 22.05 -14.43 27.13
C ASP A 80 23.15 -13.59 26.48
N ARG A 81 23.80 -12.80 27.33
CA ARG A 81 25.18 -12.30 27.26
C ARG A 81 25.84 -12.06 25.91
#